data_AF-A0AA90SRW7-F1
#
_entry.id   AF-A0AA90SRW7-F1
#
_cell.length_a   1.000
_cell.length_b   1.000
_cell.length_c   1.000
_cell.angle_alpha   90.00
_cell.angle_beta   90.00
_cell.angle_gamma   90.00
#
_symmetry.space_group_name_H-M   'P 1'
#
loop_
_entity.id
_entity.type
_entity.pdbx_description
1 polymer ?
#
loop_
_entity_poly.entity_id
_entity_poly.type
_entity_poly.pdbx_seq_one_letter_code
_entity_poly.pdbx_strand_id
1 'polypeptide(L)' 'MRGSEKNVCPWEGDTVYGQDGYLVTLTERVSKFLLTVRVKNKTKTAMTGHQKYAEAL' A
#
# COMPACT_ATOMS: atom_id res chain seq x y z
N MET A 1 9.76 -31.60 -6.99
CA MET A 1 9.35 -30.24 -7.37
C MET A 1 8.97 -29.49 -6.11
N ARG A 2 9.82 -28.56 -5.63
CA ARG A 2 9.50 -27.72 -4.47
C ARG A 2 9.00 -26.40 -5.06
N GLY A 3 7.72 -26.10 -4.90
CA GLY A 3 7.14 -24.84 -5.37
C GLY A 3 7.87 -23.69 -4.69
N SER A 4 8.50 -22.81 -5.49
CA SER A 4 9.04 -21.57 -5.00
C SER A 4 7.88 -20.71 -4.50
N GLU A 5 7.72 -20.62 -3.17
CA GLU A 5 6.88 -19.59 -2.56
C GLU A 5 7.35 -18.25 -3.12
N LYS A 6 6.52 -17.65 -3.98
CA LYS A 6 6.68 -16.26 -4.39
C LYS A 6 6.75 -15.45 -3.10
N ASN A 7 7.86 -14.76 -2.87
CA ASN A 7 8.02 -13.79 -1.79
C ASN A 7 6.79 -12.89 -1.74
N VAL A 8 5.84 -13.20 -0.86
CA VAL A 8 4.63 -12.42 -0.66
C VAL A 8 5.10 -11.11 -0.06
N CYS A 9 4.81 -9.99 -0.72
CA CYS A 9 5.02 -8.67 -0.14
C CYS A 9 4.40 -8.68 1.28
N PRO A 10 5.16 -8.40 2.35
CA PRO A 10 4.67 -8.57 3.72
C PRO A 10 3.63 -7.51 4.11
N TRP A 11 3.15 -6.73 3.15
CA TRP A 11 2.25 -5.60 3.35
C TRP A 11 0.82 -5.98 2.99
N GLU A 12 -0.11 -5.67 3.89
CA GLU A 12 -1.56 -5.67 3.63
C GLU A 12 -2.01 -4.22 3.46
N GLY A 13 -2.93 -3.96 2.53
CA GLY A 13 -3.44 -2.62 2.30
C GLY A 13 -4.96 -2.57 2.26
N ASP A 14 -5.54 -1.51 2.83
CA ASP A 14 -6.96 -1.20 2.78
C ASP A 14 -7.19 0.25 2.31
N THR A 15 -8.40 0.57 1.86
CA THR A 15 -8.80 1.91 1.46
C THR A 15 -10.22 2.20 1.92
N VAL A 16 -10.36 3.17 2.80
CA VAL A 16 -11.65 3.69 3.27
C VAL A 16 -11.97 4.98 2.52
N TYR A 17 -13.19 5.10 2.02
CA TYR A 17 -13.69 6.34 1.41
C TYR A 17 -14.36 7.24 2.45
N GLY A 18 -14.10 8.55 2.38
CA GLY A 18 -14.75 9.58 3.19
C GLY A 18 -15.19 10.78 2.35
N GLN A 19 -15.87 11.74 2.97
CA GLN A 19 -16.47 12.89 2.29
C GLN A 19 -15.46 13.73 1.48
N ASP A 20 -14.20 13.76 1.93
CA ASP A 20 -13.15 14.61 1.39
C ASP A 20 -11.91 13.80 0.94
N GLY A 21 -12.11 12.60 0.41
CA GLY A 21 -11.07 11.75 -0.17
C GLY A 21 -11.02 10.35 0.42
N TYR A 22 -9.86 9.71 0.32
CA TYR A 22 -9.63 8.33 0.72
C TYR A 22 -8.55 8.25 1.79
N LEU A 23 -8.72 7.35 2.75
CA LEU A 23 -7.71 6.95 3.70
C LEU A 23 -7.15 5.60 3.25
N VAL A 24 -5.87 5.57 2.90
CA VAL A 24 -5.15 4.34 2.53
C VAL A 24 -4.31 3.90 3.72
N THR A 25 -4.41 2.63 4.08
CA THR A 25 -3.58 2.01 5.12
C THR A 25 -2.68 0.95 4.50
N LEU A 26 -1.46 0.84 5.00
CA LEU A 26 -0.51 -0.23 4.68
C LEU A 26 0.05 -0.76 6.00
N THR A 27 -0.13 -2.05 6.25
CA THR A 27 0.35 -2.72 7.46
C THR A 27 1.36 -3.79 7.09
N GLU A 28 2.57 -3.70 7.63
CA GLU A 28 3.59 -4.74 7.50
C GLU A 28 3.27 -5.85 8.52
N ARG A 29 3.11 -7.09 8.04
CA ARG A 29 2.55 -8.21 8.81
C ARG A 29 3.42 -8.67 9.98
N VAL A 30 4.74 -8.43 9.95
CA VAL A 30 5.69 -8.97 10.94
C VAL A 30 5.87 -8.01 12.11
N SER A 31 6.33 -6.79 11.82
CA SER A 31 6.55 -5.70 12.77
C SER A 31 5.28 -4.97 13.18
N LYS A 32 4.16 -5.18 12.46
CA LYS A 32 2.91 -4.43 12.62
C LYS A 32 3.08 -2.92 12.39
N PHE A 33 4.12 -2.53 11.65
CA PHE A 33 4.28 -1.14 11.23
C PHE A 33 3.09 -0.70 10.37
N LEU A 34 2.49 0.44 10.74
CA LEU A 34 1.32 1.00 10.08
C LEU A 34 1.69 2.31 9.39
N LEU A 35 1.52 2.36 8.07
CA LEU A 35 1.53 3.59 7.29
C LEU A 35 0.09 3.96 6.94
N THR A 36 -0.27 5.22 7.16
CA THR A 36 -1.59 5.77 6.79
C THR A 36 -1.41 7.06 6.00
N VAL A 37 -2.06 7.15 4.86
CA VAL A 37 -2.00 8.32 3.96
C VAL A 37 -3.39 8.71 3.51
N ARG A 38 -3.69 10.01 3.57
CA ARG A 38 -4.90 10.57 2.97
C ARG A 38 -4.60 10.99 1.54
N VAL A 39 -5.41 10.52 0.59
CA VAL A 39 -5.31 10.90 -0.83
C VAL A 39 -6.63 11.51 -1.28
N LYS A 40 -6.56 12.60 -2.07
CA LYS A 40 -7.77 13.28 -2.56
C LYS A 40 -8.50 12.47 -3.64
N ASN A 41 -7.75 11.77 -4.49
CA ASN A 41 -8.27 11.01 -5.62
C ASN A 41 -7.69 9.59 -5.64
N LYS A 42 -8.47 8.61 -6.09
CA LYS A 42 -8.01 7.23 -6.25
C LYS A 42 -7.37 7.04 -7.62
N THR A 43 -6.06 7.22 -7.72
CA THR A 43 -5.29 6.86 -8.93
C THR A 43 -4.61 5.51 -8.72
N LYS A 44 -4.83 4.56 -9.63
CA LYS A 44 -4.19 3.24 -9.59
C LYS A 44 -2.81 3.33 -10.23
N THR A 45 -1.81 3.76 -9.48
CA THR A 45 -0.42 3.70 -9.94
C THR A 45 0.15 2.34 -9.55
N ALA A 46 0.60 1.55 -10.53
CA ALA A 46 1.22 0.27 -10.27
C ALA A 46 2.53 0.50 -9.49
N MET A 47 2.54 0.17 -8.21
CA MET A 47 3.74 0.20 -7.38
C MET A 47 4.61 -1.02 -7.72
N THR A 48 5.43 -0.90 -8.76
CA THR A 48 6.53 -1.83 -9.03
C THR A 48 7.71 -1.47 -8.14
N GLY A 49 8.30 -2.47 -7.48
CA GLY A 49 9.11 -2.38 -6.25
C GLY A 49 10.42 -1.59 -6.28
N HIS A 50 10.58 -0.57 -7.11
CA HIS A 50 11.76 0.29 -7.15
C HIS A 50 11.43 1.72 -7.67
N GLN A 51 10.34 2.38 -7.25
CA GLN A 51 10.16 3.77 -7.68
C GLN A 51 9.37 4.63 -6.67
N LYS A 52 10.12 5.57 -6.06
CA LYS A 52 9.73 6.88 -5.52
C LYS A 52 8.59 6.93 -4.48
N TYR A 53 9.02 7.15 -3.23
CA TYR A 53 8.23 7.84 -2.22
C TYR A 53 7.58 9.09 -2.81
N ALA A 54 6.25 9.15 -2.73
CA ALA A 54 5.47 10.39 -2.66
C ALA A 54 5.84 11.48 -3.69
N GLU A 55 5.57 11.25 -4.97
CA GLU A 55 5.30 12.36 -5.92
C GLU A 55 3.79 12.39 -6.22
N ALA A 56 3.00 12.75 -5.21
CA ALA A 56 1.63 13.24 -5.36
C ALA A 56 1.18 13.86 -4.01
N LEU A 57 1.71 15.07 -3.72
CA LEU A 57 1.02 16.04 -2.87
C LEU A 57 -0.12 16.67 -3.67
#